data_AF-A0A2V9HP13-F1
#
_entry.id   AF-A0A2V9HP13-F1
#
_cell.length_a   1.000
_cell.length_b   1.000
_cell.length_c   1.000
_cell.angle_alpha   90.00
_cell.angle_beta   90.00
_cell.angle_gamma   90.00
#
_symmetry.space_group_name_H-M   'P 1'
#
loop_
_entity.id
_entity.type
_entity.pdbx_description
1 polymer ?
#
loop_
_entity_poly.entity_id
_entity_poly.type
_entity_poly.pdbx_seq_one_letter_code
_entity_poly.pdbx_strand_id
1 'polypeptide(L)' 'MNKPKKVVLAYSGGLDTSIIIPWLKENYGCEVIAVIGDVGQQEDLEAARKK' A
#
# COMPACT_ATOMS: atom_id res chain seq x y z
N MET A 1 1.47 21.90 9.96
CA MET A 1 2.32 20.69 9.77
C MET A 1 2.42 20.41 8.28
N ASN A 2 3.59 20.00 7.78
CA ASN A 2 3.80 19.77 6.35
C ASN A 2 3.15 18.43 5.96
N LYS A 3 2.28 18.41 4.93
CA LYS A 3 1.69 17.15 4.45
C LYS A 3 2.79 16.29 3.80
N PRO A 4 2.81 14.96 4.02
CA PRO A 4 3.78 14.08 3.37
C PRO A 4 3.56 14.13 1.86
N LYS A 5 4.65 14.26 1.09
CA LYS A 5 4.58 14.25 -0.38
C LYS A 5 4.58 12.82 -0.96
N LYS A 6 5.25 11.89 -0.26
CA LYS A 6 5.43 10.49 -0.66
C LYS A 6 5.40 9.59 0.58
N VAL A 7 4.73 8.46 0.47
CA VAL A 7 4.58 7.43 1.52
C VAL A 7 4.93 6.07 0.93
N VAL A 8 5.69 5.27 1.70
CA VAL A 8 5.90 3.85 1.43
C VAL A 8 4.98 3.06 2.36
N LEU A 9 4.10 2.25 1.78
CA LEU A 9 3.11 1.45 2.49
C LEU A 9 3.53 -0.02 2.46
N ALA A 10 3.68 -0.64 3.63
CA ALA A 10 3.72 -2.10 3.72
C ALA A 10 2.34 -2.64 3.33
N TYR A 11 2.27 -3.34 2.20
CA TYR A 11 1.04 -3.78 1.57
C TYR A 11 0.98 -5.31 1.62
N SER A 12 -0.04 -5.86 2.28
CA SER A 12 -0.25 -7.30 2.38
C SER A 12 -1.17 -7.85 1.29
N GLY A 13 -1.83 -6.99 0.52
CA GLY A 13 -2.85 -7.41 -0.46
C GLY A 13 -4.24 -7.68 0.15
N GLY A 14 -4.38 -7.54 1.47
CA GLY A 14 -5.64 -7.63 2.19
C GLY A 14 -6.47 -6.34 2.11
N LEU A 15 -7.77 -6.45 2.41
CA LEU A 15 -8.76 -5.36 2.28
C LEU A 15 -8.28 -4.07 2.94
N ASP A 16 -7.80 -4.14 4.18
CA ASP A 16 -7.38 -2.96 4.95
C ASP A 16 -6.25 -2.20 4.25
N THR A 17 -5.23 -2.93 3.80
CA THR A 17 -4.10 -2.33 3.08
C THR A 17 -4.46 -1.89 1.67
N SER A 18 -5.53 -2.44 1.07
CA SER A 18 -6.05 -1.97 -0.22
C SER A 18 -6.83 -0.65 -0.06
N ILE A 19 -7.69 -0.52 0.95
CA ILE A 19 -8.49 0.71 1.16
C ILE A 19 -7.66 1.86 1.72
N ILE A 20 -6.53 1.60 2.39
CA ILE A 20 -5.69 2.66 2.93
C ILE A 20 -4.97 3.45 1.82
N ILE A 21 -4.77 2.87 0.62
CA ILE A 21 -4.13 3.53 -0.52
C ILE A 21 -4.96 4.74 -1.01
N PRO A 22 -6.24 4.59 -1.41
CA PRO A 22 -7.06 5.75 -1.77
C PRO A 22 -7.27 6.70 -0.60
N TRP A 23 -7.41 6.19 0.63
CA TRP A 23 -7.56 7.02 1.82
C TRP A 23 -6.35 7.96 2.04
N LEU A 24 -5.11 7.44 1.89
CA LEU A 24 -3.90 8.27 1.98
C LEU A 24 -3.85 9.33 0.87
N LYS A 25 -4.23 8.97 -0.35
CA LYS A 25 -4.29 9.91 -1.48
C LYS A 25 -5.32 11.02 -1.25
N GLU A 26 -6.52 10.68 -0.77
CA GLU A 26 -7.61 11.63 -0.52
C GLU A 26 -7.33 12.57 0.66
N ASN A 27 -6.83 12.03 1.77
CA ASN A 27 -6.65 12.80 3.00
C ASN A 27 -5.33 13.60 3.01
N TYR A 28 -4.28 13.08 2.40
CA TYR A 28 -2.94 13.68 2.42
C TYR A 28 -2.47 14.22 1.07
N GLY A 29 -3.08 13.82 -0.05
CA GLY A 29 -2.65 14.27 -1.38
C GLY A 29 -1.23 13.79 -1.75
N CYS A 30 -0.85 12.61 -1.24
CA CYS A 30 0.51 12.10 -1.36
C CYS A 30 0.64 10.98 -2.40
N GLU A 31 1.84 10.81 -2.94
CA GLU A 31 2.20 9.62 -3.71
C GLU A 31 2.33 8.42 -2.76
N VAL A 32 1.74 7.29 -3.12
CA VAL A 32 1.80 6.05 -2.31
C VAL A 32 2.51 4.97 -3.11
N ILE A 33 3.58 4.41 -2.54
CA ILE A 33 4.32 3.27 -3.07
C ILE A 33 4.01 2.06 -2.19
N ALA A 34 3.35 1.05 -2.74
CA ALA A 34 3.10 -0.20 -2.06
C ALA A 34 4.33 -1.11 -2.11
N VAL A 35 4.69 -1.70 -0.96
CA VAL A 35 5.79 -2.67 -0.84
C VAL A 35 5.22 -3.96 -0.28
N ILE A 36 5.43 -5.04 -1.03
CA ILE A 36 5.12 -6.41 -0.62
C ILE A 36 6.46 -7.08 -0.32
N GLY A 37 6.61 -7.63 0.89
CA GLY A 37 7.76 -8.45 1.24
C GLY A 37 7.40 -9.94 1.18
N ASP A 38 8.23 -10.75 0.53
CA ASP A 38 8.16 -12.20 0.66
C ASP A 38 8.96 -12.64 1.90
N VAL A 39 8.26 -13.23 2.86
CA VAL A 39 8.79 -13.76 4.12
C VAL A 39 8.42 -15.24 4.31
N GLY A 40 7.99 -15.94 3.26
CA GLY A 40 7.61 -17.35 3.30
C GLY A 40 6.11 -17.62 3.54
N GLN A 41 5.24 -16.64 3.28
CA GLN A 41 3.79 -16.74 3.47
C GLN A 41 3.04 -17.65 2.48
N GLN A 42 3.71 -18.09 1.39
CA GLN A 42 3.12 -18.96 0.34
C GLN A 42 1.85 -18.38 -0.33
N GLU A 43 1.70 -17.07 -0.37
CA GLU A 43 0.58 -16.37 -1.02
C GLU A 43 0.90 -15.98 -2.48
N ASP A 44 -0.14 -15.70 -3.27
CA ASP A 44 0.02 -15.17 -4.63
C ASP A 44 0.34 -13.67 -4.61
N LEU A 45 1.63 -13.36 -4.54
CA LEU A 45 2.14 -11.97 -4.51
C LEU A 45 1.89 -11.23 -5.84
N GLU A 46 1.79 -11.95 -6.95
CA GLU A 46 1.49 -11.36 -8.25
C GLU A 46 0.02 -10.94 -8.35
N ALA A 47 -0.89 -11.71 -7.76
CA ALA A 47 -2.29 -11.28 -7.59
C ALA A 47 -2.39 -10.03 -6.70
N ALA A 48 -1.65 -9.98 -5.59
CA ALA A 48 -1.61 -8.80 -4.72
C ALA A 48 -1.08 -7.56 -5.47
N ARG A 49 -0.01 -7.71 -6.27
CA ARG A 49 0.60 -6.62 -7.06
C ARG A 49 -0.33 -6.02 -8.12
N LYS A 50 -1.28 -6.81 -8.66
CA LYS A 50 -2.22 -6.37 -9.69
C LYS A 50 -3.44 -5.61 -9.15
N LYS A 51 -3.68 -5.66 -7.83
CA LYS A 51 -4.73 -4.88 -7.17
C LYS A 51 -4.33 -3.42 -7.04
#